data_AF-A0A533WJM9-F1
#
_entry.id   AF-A0A533WJM9-F1
#
_cell.length_a   1.000
_cell.length_b   1.000
_cell.length_c   1.000
_cell.angle_alpha   90.00
_cell.angle_beta   90.00
_cell.angle_gamma   90.00
#
_symmetry.space_group_name_H-M   'P 1'
#
loop_
_entity.id
_entity.type
_entity.pdbx_description
1 polymer ?
#
loop_
_entity_poly.entity_id
_entity_poly.type
_entity_poly.pdbx_seq_one_letter_code
_entity_poly.pdbx_strand_id
1 'polypeptide(L)'
;MSKAGSTAAGIIVSVLIVASVGVLGYYQFAIAPNITTPSSSTVTTPSNIKTVRINITVGAATKTTDAFAPNPVRLVIGTNNSVIFSNLDIQGGVGTFHTATARTTVGGQAVFDTGVFNAGDSKGPFVLKTPGTYEYFCSVHPTTMRGTIIVVAAGS
;
A
#
# COMPACT_ATOMS: atom_id res chain seq x y z
N MET A 1 -9.79 76.17 35.54
CA MET A 1 -11.09 75.44 35.45
C MET A 1 -11.25 75.04 33.98
N SER A 2 -11.42 73.79 33.54
CA SER A 2 -12.03 72.57 34.08
C SER A 2 -11.60 71.35 33.25
N LYS A 3 -11.34 70.19 33.91
CA LYS A 3 -11.61 68.76 33.54
C LYS A 3 -11.17 68.28 32.13
N ALA A 4 -10.61 67.11 31.84
CA ALA A 4 -10.22 65.79 32.38
C ALA A 4 -9.33 65.18 31.24
N GLY A 5 -8.60 64.08 31.29
CA GLY A 5 -8.40 62.96 32.19
C GLY A 5 -7.57 61.89 31.44
N SER A 6 -7.10 60.88 32.17
CA SER A 6 -6.70 59.53 31.73
C SER A 6 -5.49 59.31 30.79
N THR A 7 -4.35 59.10 31.46
CA THR A 7 -3.53 57.88 31.43
C THR A 7 -3.24 57.21 30.08
N ALA A 8 -1.98 57.37 29.67
CA ALA A 8 -1.23 56.55 28.73
C ALA A 8 -1.43 55.04 28.96
N ALA A 9 -2.03 54.34 27.99
CA ALA A 9 -2.07 52.87 27.90
C ALA A 9 -2.51 52.39 26.50
N GLY A 10 -1.98 52.97 25.43
CA GLY A 10 -2.55 52.78 24.07
C GLY A 10 -1.75 51.96 23.07
N ILE A 11 -0.45 51.67 23.28
CA ILE A 11 0.41 51.18 22.17
C ILE A 11 1.23 49.91 22.51
N ILE A 12 1.06 49.29 23.68
CA ILE A 12 1.78 48.04 24.07
C ILE A 12 0.82 46.84 24.24
N VAL A 13 -0.42 46.94 23.75
CA VAL A 13 -1.40 45.84 23.79
C VAL A 13 -1.88 45.50 22.38
N SER A 14 -0.94 45.39 21.44
CA SER A 14 -1.19 44.89 20.07
C SER A 14 -0.39 43.62 19.75
N VAL A 15 0.26 43.00 20.75
CA VAL A 15 0.94 41.70 20.65
C VAL A 15 0.19 40.60 21.44
N LEU A 16 -0.98 40.89 22.03
CA LEU A 16 -1.77 39.94 22.84
C LEU A 16 -3.20 39.70 22.31
N ILE A 17 -3.40 39.73 20.99
CA ILE A 17 -4.67 39.36 20.33
C ILE A 17 -4.38 38.38 19.18
N VAL A 18 -3.67 37.29 19.46
CA VAL A 18 -3.61 36.07 18.61
C VAL A 18 -3.92 34.81 19.46
N ALA A 19 -4.55 34.96 20.62
CA ALA A 19 -4.88 33.84 21.50
C ALA A 19 -6.34 33.86 21.96
N SER A 20 -7.26 34.27 21.09
CA SER A 20 -8.70 34.10 21.29
C SER A 20 -9.18 32.78 20.66
N VAL A 21 -9.93 32.02 21.47
CA VAL A 21 -10.75 30.84 21.11
C VAL A 21 -10.07 29.46 21.18
N GLY A 22 -9.53 29.09 22.35
CA GLY A 22 -9.10 27.70 22.57
C GLY A 22 -9.22 27.16 24.00
N VAL A 23 -9.81 27.89 24.96
CA VAL A 23 -9.78 27.47 26.38
C VAL A 23 -11.09 27.79 27.11
N LEU A 24 -12.23 27.34 26.57
CA LEU A 24 -13.56 27.48 27.21
C LEU A 24 -14.41 26.21 27.09
N GLY A 25 -13.78 25.03 26.99
CA GLY A 25 -14.46 23.73 27.03
C GLY A 25 -13.93 22.78 28.11
N TYR A 26 -13.04 23.24 28.99
CA TYR A 26 -12.15 22.35 29.74
C TYR A 26 -12.72 21.76 31.05
N TYR A 27 -13.91 22.14 31.52
CA TYR A 27 -14.38 21.58 32.80
C TYR A 27 -15.89 21.41 32.89
N GLN A 28 -16.39 20.32 32.32
CA GLN A 28 -17.66 19.73 32.76
C GLN A 28 -17.52 18.19 32.73
N PHE A 29 -17.68 17.57 33.91
CA PHE A 29 -17.88 16.13 34.18
C PHE A 29 -16.63 15.23 34.06
N ALA A 30 -15.79 15.08 35.08
CA ALA A 30 -16.02 14.27 36.28
C ALA A 30 -16.45 12.80 36.00
N ILE A 31 -15.42 11.94 35.99
CA ILE A 31 -15.39 10.54 36.46
C ILE A 31 -16.23 9.51 35.67
N ALA A 32 -15.65 8.97 34.60
CA ALA A 32 -15.83 7.55 34.25
C ALA A 32 -14.61 6.77 34.77
N PRO A 33 -14.79 5.62 35.46
CA PRO A 33 -13.70 4.87 36.02
C PRO A 33 -12.89 4.21 34.89
N ASN A 34 -11.57 4.37 35.00
CA ASN A 34 -10.50 3.60 34.37
C ASN A 34 -10.94 2.38 33.50
N ILE A 35 -11.06 2.59 32.19
CA ILE A 35 -10.67 1.57 31.22
C ILE A 35 -9.40 2.08 30.56
N THR A 36 -8.28 1.68 31.14
CA THR A 36 -6.97 1.74 30.50
C THR A 36 -7.06 1.00 29.17
N THR A 37 -6.91 1.68 28.03
CA THR A 37 -5.95 1.33 26.97
C THR A 37 -6.23 2.16 25.71
N PRO A 38 -5.20 2.74 25.06
CA PRO A 38 -5.32 3.12 23.67
C PRO A 38 -5.57 1.84 22.88
N SER A 39 -6.62 1.80 22.06
CA SER A 39 -6.71 0.82 20.98
C SER A 39 -5.70 1.23 19.90
N SER A 40 -4.41 1.07 20.23
CA SER A 40 -3.40 0.81 19.22
C SER A 40 -3.78 -0.54 18.66
N SER A 41 -4.30 -0.55 17.43
CA SER A 41 -4.29 -1.76 16.61
C SER A 41 -2.84 -2.21 16.54
N THR A 42 -2.44 -3.11 17.44
CA THR A 42 -1.27 -3.95 17.23
C THR A 42 -1.55 -4.65 15.91
N VAL A 43 -0.90 -4.17 14.86
CA VAL A 43 -0.66 -4.99 13.67
C VAL A 43 0.19 -6.14 14.20
N THR A 44 -0.48 -7.20 14.64
CA THR A 44 0.14 -8.48 14.91
C THR A 44 0.78 -8.87 13.60
N THR A 45 2.11 -8.79 13.53
CA THR A 45 2.88 -9.33 12.41
C THR A 45 2.44 -10.80 12.29
N PRO A 46 1.78 -11.21 11.19
CA PRO A 46 1.42 -12.60 11.02
C PRO A 46 2.72 -13.36 10.81
N SER A 47 3.13 -14.10 11.84
CA SER A 47 4.20 -15.08 11.71
C SER A 47 3.64 -16.22 10.86
N ASN A 48 4.14 -16.34 9.61
CA ASN A 48 3.75 -17.27 8.54
C ASN A 48 2.76 -16.76 7.47
N ILE A 49 3.01 -15.60 6.84
CA ILE A 49 2.32 -15.25 5.57
C ILE A 49 2.78 -16.23 4.48
N LYS A 50 1.86 -17.05 3.96
CA LYS A 50 2.15 -17.96 2.85
C LYS A 50 2.39 -17.18 1.56
N THR A 51 3.52 -17.44 0.90
CA THR A 51 3.79 -16.82 -0.41
C THR A 51 3.18 -17.67 -1.53
N VAL A 52 2.42 -17.03 -2.42
CA VAL A 52 1.85 -17.64 -3.63
C VAL A 52 2.84 -17.48 -4.78
N ARG A 53 3.09 -18.57 -5.51
CA ARG A 53 3.94 -18.55 -6.71
C ARG A 53 3.09 -18.28 -7.95
N ILE A 54 3.54 -17.36 -8.79
CA ILE A 54 2.98 -17.08 -10.12
C ILE A 54 4.06 -17.36 -11.16
N ASN A 55 3.82 -18.32 -12.03
CA ASN A 55 4.74 -18.69 -13.09
C ASN A 55 4.46 -17.90 -14.36
N ILE A 56 5.50 -17.42 -15.03
CA ILE A 56 5.45 -17.02 -16.43
C ILE A 56 5.58 -18.30 -17.25
N THR A 57 4.57 -18.61 -18.08
CA THR A 57 4.46 -19.92 -18.74
C THR A 57 5.29 -19.99 -20.02
N VAL A 58 5.57 -21.21 -20.51
CA VAL A 58 6.30 -21.39 -21.78
C VAL A 58 5.53 -20.73 -22.94
N GLY A 59 6.23 -19.97 -23.77
CA GLY A 59 5.66 -19.18 -24.87
C GLY A 59 4.84 -17.99 -24.40
N ALA A 60 5.19 -17.38 -23.26
CA ALA A 60 4.38 -16.34 -22.64
C ALA A 60 4.21 -15.09 -23.51
N ALA A 61 5.23 -14.74 -24.31
CA ALA A 61 5.22 -13.54 -25.16
C ALA A 61 4.02 -13.47 -26.14
N THR A 62 3.53 -14.62 -26.60
CA THR A 62 2.42 -14.73 -27.55
C THR A 62 1.07 -15.00 -26.87
N LYS A 63 1.06 -15.16 -25.55
CA LYS A 63 -0.14 -15.42 -24.75
C LYS A 63 -0.71 -14.13 -24.17
N THR A 64 -1.95 -14.23 -23.70
CA THR A 64 -2.64 -13.14 -23.00
C THR A 64 -2.67 -13.38 -21.50
N THR A 65 -3.81 -13.79 -20.95
CA THR A 65 -4.00 -14.11 -19.53
C THR A 65 -3.25 -15.37 -19.12
N ASP A 66 -3.07 -16.31 -20.03
CA ASP A 66 -2.39 -17.59 -19.78
C ASP A 66 -0.86 -17.45 -19.77
N ALA A 67 -0.34 -16.25 -20.03
CA ALA A 67 1.07 -15.94 -19.89
C ALA A 67 1.54 -16.04 -18.43
N PHE A 68 0.62 -15.85 -17.48
CA PHE A 68 0.86 -15.99 -16.04
C PHE A 68 -0.03 -17.09 -15.46
N ALA A 69 0.49 -17.95 -14.57
CA ALA A 69 -0.27 -19.03 -13.96
C ALA A 69 0.13 -19.27 -12.49
N PRO A 70 -0.82 -19.37 -11.54
CA PRO A 70 -2.26 -19.18 -11.73
C PRO A 70 -2.60 -17.73 -12.05
N ASN A 71 -3.70 -17.52 -12.78
CA ASN A 71 -4.25 -16.20 -13.08
C ASN A 71 -5.78 -16.33 -13.29
N PRO A 72 -6.63 -15.60 -12.55
CA PRO A 72 -6.28 -14.67 -11.48
C PRO A 72 -5.76 -15.38 -10.22
N VAL A 73 -5.06 -14.63 -9.38
CA VAL A 73 -4.68 -15.07 -8.02
C VAL A 73 -5.54 -14.38 -6.99
N ARG A 74 -6.04 -15.14 -5.99
CA ARG A 74 -6.74 -14.57 -4.84
C ARG A 74 -5.87 -14.64 -3.59
N LEU A 75 -5.67 -13.49 -2.95
CA LEU A 75 -4.90 -13.32 -1.73
C LEU A 75 -5.78 -12.75 -0.61
N VAL A 76 -5.49 -13.14 0.62
CA VAL A 76 -6.14 -12.69 1.85
C VAL A 76 -5.07 -12.03 2.73
N ILE A 77 -5.32 -10.78 3.13
CA ILE A 77 -4.42 -10.03 4.02
C ILE A 77 -4.14 -10.84 5.30
N GLY A 78 -2.86 -11.01 5.61
CA GLY A 78 -2.41 -11.73 6.81
C GLY A 78 -2.35 -13.26 6.67
N THR A 79 -2.88 -13.83 5.59
CA THR A 79 -2.83 -15.28 5.34
C THR A 79 -1.85 -15.62 4.21
N ASN A 80 -2.08 -15.06 3.01
CA ASN A 80 -1.29 -15.39 1.83
C ASN A 80 -1.02 -14.19 0.91
N ASN A 81 -1.05 -12.97 1.44
CA ASN A 81 -0.88 -11.73 0.66
C ASN A 81 0.55 -11.39 0.22
N SER A 82 1.33 -12.42 -0.08
CA SER A 82 2.69 -12.34 -0.61
C SER A 82 2.76 -13.14 -1.91
N VAL A 83 3.41 -12.60 -2.95
CA VAL A 83 3.61 -13.29 -4.23
C VAL A 83 5.09 -13.37 -4.62
N ILE A 84 5.49 -14.47 -5.25
CA ILE A 84 6.77 -14.61 -5.95
C ILE A 84 6.50 -14.95 -7.40
N PHE A 85 7.16 -14.25 -8.32
CA PHE A 85 7.08 -14.53 -9.75
C PHE A 85 8.24 -15.42 -10.17
N SER A 86 7.98 -16.38 -11.05
CA SER A 86 8.99 -17.32 -11.53
C SER A 86 8.89 -17.46 -13.03
N ASN A 87 10.00 -17.24 -13.72
CA ASN A 87 9.99 -17.28 -15.17
C ASN A 87 10.31 -18.70 -15.64
N LEU A 88 9.30 -19.42 -16.11
CA LEU A 88 9.47 -20.78 -16.63
C LEU A 88 9.45 -20.81 -18.16
N ASP A 89 9.58 -19.65 -18.82
CA ASP A 89 9.56 -19.56 -20.29
C ASP A 89 10.88 -20.04 -20.90
N ILE A 90 11.07 -21.36 -20.88
CA ILE A 90 12.18 -22.08 -21.50
C ILE A 90 11.59 -23.07 -22.50
N GLN A 91 11.98 -22.94 -23.77
CA GLN A 91 11.59 -23.85 -24.85
C GLN A 91 12.83 -24.32 -25.61
N GLY A 92 13.02 -25.64 -25.72
CA GLY A 92 14.16 -26.21 -26.45
C GLY A 92 15.53 -25.79 -25.90
N GLY A 93 15.62 -25.46 -24.60
CA GLY A 93 16.85 -24.96 -23.96
C GLY A 93 17.10 -23.46 -24.13
N VAL A 94 16.23 -22.73 -24.84
CA VAL A 94 16.31 -21.27 -24.99
C VAL A 94 15.31 -20.61 -24.03
N GLY A 95 15.81 -19.72 -23.18
CA GLY A 95 15.02 -18.97 -22.21
C GLY A 95 14.65 -17.57 -22.71
N THR A 96 13.42 -17.13 -22.42
CA THR A 96 12.94 -15.77 -22.71
C THR A 96 12.87 -14.97 -21.42
N PHE A 97 13.36 -13.72 -21.42
CA PHE A 97 13.26 -12.83 -20.27
C PHE A 97 11.93 -12.07 -20.24
N HIS A 98 11.44 -11.75 -19.05
CA HIS A 98 10.15 -11.09 -18.86
C HIS A 98 10.16 -10.18 -17.62
N THR A 99 9.04 -9.46 -17.41
CA THR A 99 8.72 -8.78 -16.14
C THR A 99 7.33 -9.17 -15.66
N ALA A 100 7.03 -8.85 -14.39
CA ALA A 100 5.69 -8.66 -13.88
C ALA A 100 5.64 -7.31 -13.15
N THR A 101 4.94 -6.35 -13.75
CA THR A 101 4.90 -4.95 -13.30
C THR A 101 3.45 -4.54 -13.06
N ALA A 102 3.14 -4.09 -11.85
CA ALA A 102 1.79 -3.64 -11.50
C ALA A 102 1.41 -2.37 -12.26
N ARG A 103 0.14 -2.26 -12.66
CA ARG A 103 -0.44 -1.01 -13.19
C ARG A 103 -0.77 -0.03 -12.08
N THR A 104 -1.16 -0.52 -10.90
CA THR A 104 -1.39 0.30 -9.72
C THR A 104 -0.08 0.94 -9.26
N THR A 105 -0.10 2.25 -9.01
CA THR A 105 1.07 3.00 -8.52
C THR A 105 0.79 3.73 -7.21
N VAL A 106 1.83 3.94 -6.41
CA VAL A 106 1.83 4.78 -5.21
C VAL A 106 3.03 5.71 -5.30
N GLY A 107 2.80 7.02 -5.24
CA GLY A 107 3.87 8.02 -5.44
C GLY A 107 4.53 7.95 -6.82
N GLY A 108 3.79 7.51 -7.85
CA GLY A 108 4.31 7.34 -9.21
C GLY A 108 5.10 6.05 -9.45
N GLN A 109 5.27 5.20 -8.44
CA GLN A 109 5.97 3.91 -8.56
C GLN A 109 4.97 2.76 -8.53
N ALA A 110 5.17 1.74 -9.37
CA ALA A 110 4.35 0.53 -9.34
C ALA A 110 4.37 -0.13 -7.95
N VAL A 111 3.22 -0.60 -7.48
CA VAL A 111 3.12 -1.26 -6.16
C VAL A 111 3.95 -2.55 -6.08
N PHE A 112 4.29 -3.13 -7.23
CA PHE A 112 5.38 -4.07 -7.40
C PHE A 112 5.92 -3.99 -8.83
N ASP A 113 7.21 -4.27 -8.98
CA ASP A 113 7.88 -4.48 -10.26
C ASP A 113 9.01 -5.50 -10.05
N THR A 114 9.03 -6.57 -10.84
CA THR A 114 10.13 -7.54 -10.81
C THR A 114 11.42 -7.01 -11.44
N GLY A 115 11.32 -5.96 -12.26
CA GLY A 115 12.31 -5.67 -13.29
C GLY A 115 12.38 -6.80 -14.32
N VAL A 116 13.31 -6.69 -15.28
CA VAL A 116 13.61 -7.77 -16.22
C VAL A 116 14.33 -8.90 -15.51
N PHE A 117 13.87 -10.14 -15.71
CA PHE A 117 14.49 -11.34 -15.16
C PHE A 117 14.46 -12.52 -16.14
N ASN A 118 15.52 -13.32 -16.10
CA ASN A 118 15.75 -14.40 -17.06
C ASN A 118 14.84 -15.59 -16.78
N ALA A 119 14.68 -16.46 -17.79
CA ALA A 119 14.05 -17.75 -17.57
C ALA A 119 14.89 -18.60 -16.59
N GLY A 120 14.21 -19.31 -15.71
CA GLY A 120 14.80 -20.01 -14.56
C GLY A 120 14.82 -19.19 -13.27
N ASP A 121 14.81 -17.85 -13.37
CA ASP A 121 14.88 -16.98 -12.21
C ASP A 121 13.51 -16.80 -11.52
N SER A 122 13.56 -16.33 -10.27
CA SER A 122 12.39 -15.89 -9.52
C SER A 122 12.62 -14.53 -8.85
N LYS A 123 11.57 -13.71 -8.74
CA LYS A 123 11.60 -12.37 -8.16
C LYS A 123 10.47 -12.17 -7.15
N GLY A 124 10.78 -11.48 -6.06
CA GLY A 124 9.91 -11.30 -4.89
C GLY A 124 10.58 -11.80 -3.61
N PRO A 125 9.82 -12.01 -2.52
CA PRO A 125 8.37 -11.84 -2.44
C PRO A 125 7.92 -10.36 -2.52
N PHE A 126 6.74 -10.14 -3.07
CA PHE A 126 6.04 -8.85 -3.05
C PHE A 126 4.80 -8.97 -2.17
N VAL A 127 4.69 -8.11 -1.15
CA VAL A 127 3.58 -8.15 -0.19
C VAL A 127 2.56 -7.07 -0.54
N LEU A 128 1.32 -7.47 -0.81
CA LEU A 128 0.20 -6.57 -1.08
C LEU A 128 -0.60 -6.37 0.20
N LYS A 129 -0.63 -5.15 0.73
CA LYS A 129 -1.22 -4.86 2.06
C LYS A 129 -2.61 -4.24 2.02
N THR A 130 -3.08 -3.86 0.84
CA THR A 130 -4.37 -3.17 0.67
C THR A 130 -5.31 -4.08 -0.10
N PRO A 131 -6.56 -4.29 0.37
CA PRO A 131 -7.58 -4.95 -0.44
C PRO A 131 -7.81 -4.22 -1.76
N GLY A 132 -8.03 -4.97 -2.84
CA GLY A 132 -8.22 -4.41 -4.17
C GLY A 132 -7.90 -5.40 -5.29
N THR A 133 -8.16 -4.97 -6.52
CA THR A 133 -7.75 -5.69 -7.73
C THR A 133 -6.52 -5.02 -8.33
N TYR A 134 -5.46 -5.79 -8.51
CA TYR A 134 -4.19 -5.36 -9.05
C TYR A 134 -3.98 -6.01 -10.42
N GLU A 135 -4.16 -5.22 -11.46
CA GLU A 135 -3.74 -5.60 -12.81
C GLU A 135 -2.22 -5.43 -12.95
N TYR A 136 -1.58 -6.35 -13.66
CA TYR A 136 -0.16 -6.29 -13.96
C TYR A 136 0.12 -6.84 -15.35
N PHE A 137 1.30 -6.52 -15.87
CA PHE A 137 1.70 -6.84 -17.24
C PHE A 137 3.21 -7.11 -17.31
N CYS A 138 3.68 -7.63 -18.44
CA CYS A 138 5.10 -7.69 -18.76
C CYS A 138 5.49 -6.46 -19.57
N SER A 139 6.45 -5.67 -19.10
CA SER A 139 6.86 -4.43 -19.79
C SER A 139 7.59 -4.68 -21.11
N VAL A 140 8.16 -5.88 -21.30
CA VAL A 140 8.75 -6.34 -22.57
C VAL A 140 7.67 -6.66 -23.61
N HIS A 141 6.51 -7.15 -23.16
CA HIS A 141 5.37 -7.51 -24.01
C HIS A 141 4.08 -6.84 -23.51
N PRO A 142 4.01 -5.49 -23.55
CA PRO A 142 3.03 -4.72 -22.78
C PRO A 142 1.59 -4.83 -23.27
N THR A 143 1.39 -5.30 -24.51
CA THR A 143 0.09 -5.42 -25.17
C THR A 143 -0.53 -6.81 -25.04
N THR A 144 0.28 -7.86 -24.84
CA THR A 144 -0.18 -9.25 -24.82
C THR A 144 -0.30 -9.78 -23.39
N MET A 145 0.83 -9.87 -22.69
CA MET A 145 0.93 -10.49 -21.36
C MET A 145 0.24 -9.64 -20.29
N ARG A 146 -0.79 -10.21 -19.65
CA ARG A 146 -1.56 -9.55 -18.59
C ARG A 146 -1.99 -10.52 -17.50
N GLY A 147 -2.00 -10.06 -16.27
CA GLY A 147 -2.48 -10.83 -15.13
C GLY A 147 -3.22 -9.99 -14.10
N THR A 148 -3.88 -10.69 -13.19
CA THR A 148 -4.73 -10.09 -12.16
C THR A 148 -4.49 -10.75 -10.80
N ILE A 149 -4.24 -9.93 -9.78
CA ILE A 149 -4.23 -10.35 -8.38
C ILE A 149 -5.40 -9.67 -7.68
N ILE A 150 -6.22 -10.44 -6.98
CA ILE A 150 -7.34 -9.97 -6.16
C ILE A 150 -6.94 -10.13 -4.70
N VAL A 151 -6.89 -9.04 -3.95
CA VAL A 151 -6.58 -9.01 -2.53
C VAL A 151 -7.84 -8.67 -1.74
N VAL A 152 -8.18 -9.51 -0.76
CA VAL A 152 -9.32 -9.30 0.14
C VAL A 152 -8.83 -9.12 1.58
N ALA A 153 -9.66 -8.49 2.41
CA ALA A 153 -9.34 -8.25 3.82
C ALA A 153 -9.19 -9.57 4.59
N ALA A 154 -8.52 -9.51 5.75
CA ALA A 154 -8.49 -10.65 6.67
C ALA A 154 -9.92 -11.03 7.09
N GLY A 155 -10.21 -12.34 7.17
CA GLY A 155 -11.54 -12.84 7.58
C GLY A 155 -12.63 -12.76 6.49
N SER A 156 -12.25 -12.54 5.23
CA SER A 156 -13.14 -12.62 4.06
C SER A 156 -13.33 -14.04 3.54
#